data_AF-A0A1V4ZIF8-F1
#
_entry.id   AF-A0A1V4ZIF8-F1
#
_cell.length_a   1.000
_cell.length_b   1.000
_cell.length_c   1.000
_cell.angle_alpha   90.00
_cell.angle_beta   90.00
_cell.angle_gamma   90.00
#
_symmetry.space_group_name_H-M   'P 1'
#
loop_
_entity.id
_entity.type
_entity.pdbx_description
1 polymer ?
#
loop_
_entity_poly.entity_id
_entity_poly.type
_entity_poly.pdbx_seq_one_letter_code
_entity_poly.pdbx_strand_id
1 'polypeptide(L)' 'MLRCQIPGVYVQEIATAAPTISPSPTSRALFMGRATMGPVEVPVRVNSVSDFRANFGTGAAGSALEREVELLFGNDAKS' A
#
# COMPACT_ATOMS: atom_id res chain seq x y z
N MET A 1 -4.01 -67.47 -0.92
CA MET A 1 -3.11 -66.31 -0.68
C MET A 1 -3.80 -65.39 0.32
N LEU A 2 -3.33 -65.30 1.57
CA LEU A 2 -3.90 -64.38 2.55
C LEU A 2 -3.19 -63.01 2.42
N ARG A 3 -3.98 -61.94 2.21
CA ARG A 3 -3.50 -60.56 2.29
C ARG A 3 -3.54 -60.11 3.74
N CYS A 4 -2.37 -59.84 4.32
CA CYS A 4 -2.26 -59.15 5.59
C CYS A 4 -2.68 -57.69 5.36
N GLN A 5 -3.88 -57.31 5.80
CA GLN A 5 -4.27 -55.90 5.91
C GLN A 5 -3.80 -55.44 7.29
N ILE A 6 -2.80 -54.56 7.29
CA ILE A 6 -2.27 -53.96 8.51
C ILE A 6 -3.29 -52.90 8.94
N PRO A 7 -3.96 -53.02 10.11
CA PRO A 7 -4.84 -51.97 10.60
C PRO A 7 -3.97 -50.77 10.99
N GLY A 8 -3.90 -49.78 10.11
CA GLY A 8 -3.18 -48.53 10.32
C GLY A 8 -4.06 -47.35 9.95
N VAL A 9 -4.12 -46.36 10.83
CA VAL A 9 -4.76 -45.07 10.52
C VAL A 9 -3.73 -44.25 9.75
N TYR A 10 -4.06 -43.90 8.52
CA TYR A 10 -3.25 -43.02 7.69
C TYR A 10 -3.80 -41.59 7.81
N VAL A 11 -3.03 -40.71 8.44
CA VAL A 11 -3.31 -39.27 8.47
C VAL A 11 -2.51 -38.62 7.36
N GLN A 12 -3.21 -37.98 6.42
CA GLN A 12 -2.59 -37.19 5.37
C GLN A 12 -2.97 -35.73 5.60
N GLU A 13 -1.98 -34.89 5.90
CA GLU A 13 -2.19 -33.44 5.92
C GLU A 13 -2.27 -32.94 4.48
N ILE A 14 -3.47 -32.59 4.05
CA ILE A 14 -3.69 -31.84 2.80
C ILE A 14 -3.58 -30.36 3.18
N ALA A 15 -2.51 -29.69 2.73
CA ALA A 15 -2.34 -28.26 2.93
C ALA A 15 -3.43 -27.48 2.17
N THR A 16 -4.59 -27.28 2.80
CA THR A 16 -5.70 -26.50 2.26
C THR A 16 -5.63 -25.10 2.85
N ALA A 17 -4.54 -24.38 2.59
CA ALA A 17 -4.43 -22.99 2.97
C ALA A 17 -5.20 -22.15 1.94
N ALA A 18 -6.38 -21.66 2.31
CA ALA A 18 -7.04 -20.61 1.54
C ALA A 18 -6.12 -19.37 1.46
N PRO A 19 -6.10 -18.62 0.36
CA PRO A 19 -5.26 -17.42 0.26
C PRO A 19 -5.64 -16.42 1.34
N THR A 20 -4.65 -15.99 2.13
CA THR A 20 -4.82 -14.98 3.17
C THR A 20 -5.32 -13.67 2.56
N ILE A 21 -6.43 -13.13 3.08
CA ILE A 21 -6.92 -11.80 2.70
C ILE A 21 -5.95 -10.77 3.29
N SER A 22 -5.19 -10.09 2.43
CA SER A 22 -4.30 -9.00 2.87
C SER A 22 -5.14 -7.83 3.40
N PRO A 23 -4.72 -7.18 4.50
CA PRO A 23 -5.42 -6.01 5.02
C PRO A 23 -5.38 -4.86 4.02
N SER A 24 -6.53 -4.23 3.77
CA SER A 24 -6.63 -3.00 2.97
C SER A 24 -6.42 -1.78 3.86
N PRO A 25 -5.65 -0.76 3.43
CA PRO A 25 -5.51 0.48 4.19
C PRO A 25 -6.88 1.15 4.34
N THR A 26 -7.22 1.52 5.57
CA THR A 26 -8.50 2.16 5.95
C THR A 26 -8.50 3.67 5.72
N SER A 27 -7.34 4.26 5.44
CA SER A 27 -7.19 5.67 5.08
C SER A 27 -6.23 5.82 3.92
N ARG A 28 -6.69 6.48 2.84
CA ARG A 28 -5.88 6.93 1.70
C ARG A 28 -6.31 8.35 1.37
N ALA A 29 -5.39 9.31 1.52
CA ALA A 29 -5.64 10.70 1.17
C ALA A 29 -5.41 10.96 -0.32
N LEU A 30 -6.19 11.89 -0.89
CA LEU A 30 -5.94 12.49 -2.20
C LEU A 30 -5.75 13.99 -2.00
N PHE A 31 -4.63 14.51 -2.50
CA PHE A 31 -4.37 15.94 -2.51
C PHE A 31 -4.57 16.49 -3.94
N MET A 32 -5.21 17.64 -4.04
CA MET A 32 -5.39 18.37 -5.30
C MET A 32 -4.95 19.82 -5.11
N GLY A 33 -4.10 20.30 -6.02
CA GLY A 33 -3.54 21.65 -5.93
C GLY A 33 -2.59 21.96 -7.08
N ARG A 34 -1.97 23.13 -7.02
CA ARG A 34 -0.96 23.55 -7.98
C ARG A 34 0.39 22.94 -7.62
N ALA A 35 1.01 22.28 -8.59
CA ALA A 35 2.38 21.79 -8.53
C ALA A 35 3.25 22.54 -9.56
N THR A 36 4.58 22.48 -9.43
CA THR A 36 5.48 23.10 -10.42
C THR A 36 5.66 22.22 -11.65
N MET A 37 5.44 20.92 -11.52
CA MET A 37 5.44 19.93 -12.60
C MET A 37 4.48 18.77 -12.30
N GLY A 38 4.46 17.79 -13.18
CA GLY A 38 3.68 16.57 -13.04
C GLY A 38 2.54 16.46 -14.07
N PRO A 39 1.93 15.28 -14.19
CA PRO A 39 0.87 15.03 -15.13
C PRO A 39 -0.43 15.74 -14.70
N VAL A 40 -1.12 16.34 -15.67
CA VAL A 40 -2.40 17.03 -15.48
C VAL A 40 -3.54 16.03 -15.64
N GLU A 41 -4.55 16.10 -14.77
CA GLU A 41 -5.73 15.20 -14.77
C GLU A 41 -5.44 13.70 -14.57
N VAL A 42 -4.20 13.33 -14.24
CA VAL A 42 -3.82 11.95 -13.93
C VAL A 42 -3.37 11.84 -12.47
N PRO A 43 -4.04 11.01 -11.65
CA PRO A 43 -3.63 10.81 -10.27
C PRO A 43 -2.31 10.03 -10.20
N VAL A 44 -1.32 10.58 -9.50
CA VAL A 44 -0.03 9.92 -9.22
C VAL A 44 -0.05 9.37 -7.81
N ARG A 45 0.33 8.11 -7.65
CA ARG A 45 0.51 7.51 -6.33
C ARG A 45 1.82 8.02 -5.73
N VAL A 46 1.74 8.59 -4.54
CA VAL A 46 2.87 9.12 -3.79
C VAL A 46 2.96 8.37 -2.46
N ASN A 47 4.13 7.85 -2.13
CA ASN A 47 4.35 7.09 -0.89
C ASN A 47 5.27 7.81 0.13
N SER A 48 5.87 8.93 -0.26
CA SER A 48 6.71 9.75 0.62
C SER A 48 6.78 11.20 0.13
N VAL A 49 7.28 12.11 0.99
CA VAL A 49 7.55 13.51 0.59
C VAL A 49 8.61 13.59 -0.53
N SER A 50 9.61 12.71 -0.53
CA SER A 50 10.62 12.67 -1.60
C SER A 50 10.02 12.25 -2.95
N ASP A 51 9.12 11.27 -2.93
CA ASP A 51 8.36 10.81 -4.10
C ASP A 51 7.44 11.92 -4.63
N PHE A 52 6.79 12.67 -3.74
CA PHE A 52 6.02 13.85 -4.12
C PHE A 52 6.89 14.87 -4.87
N ARG A 53 8.03 15.26 -4.27
CA ARG A 53 8.92 16.26 -4.87
C ARG A 53 9.52 15.81 -6.20
N ALA A 54 9.77 14.51 -6.37
CA ALA A 54 10.25 13.95 -7.64
C ALA A 54 9.21 14.05 -8.77
N ASN A 55 7.92 13.90 -8.45
CA ASN A 55 6.84 13.92 -9.44
C ASN A 55 6.24 15.31 -9.67
N PHE A 56 6.21 16.16 -8.64
CA PHE A 56 5.46 17.43 -8.62
C PHE A 56 6.34 18.66 -8.36
N GLY A 57 7.61 18.46 -8.03
CA GLY A 57 8.56 19.52 -7.70
C GLY A 57 8.31 20.16 -6.33
N THR A 58 8.97 21.30 -6.08
CA THR A 58 8.88 22.06 -4.83
C THR A 58 8.44 23.50 -5.08
N GLY A 59 7.87 24.16 -4.06
CA GLY A 59 7.71 25.62 -4.04
C GLY A 59 6.70 26.17 -5.06
N ALA A 60 5.61 25.46 -5.33
CA ALA A 60 4.56 25.96 -6.22
C ALA A 60 3.93 27.24 -5.64
N ALA A 61 4.17 28.38 -6.29
CA ALA A 61 3.70 29.68 -5.82
C ALA A 61 2.18 29.71 -5.64
N GLY A 62 1.73 30.18 -4.48
CA GLY A 62 0.31 30.27 -4.13
C GLY A 62 -0.37 28.93 -3.86
N SER A 63 0.38 27.84 -3.65
CA SER A 63 -0.18 26.55 -3.27
C SER A 63 0.30 26.09 -1.90
N ALA A 64 -0.63 25.57 -1.10
CA ALA A 64 -0.31 24.86 0.14
C ALA A 64 -0.05 23.36 -0.09
N LEU A 65 -0.09 22.87 -1.34
CA LEU A 65 -0.06 21.45 -1.66
C LEU A 65 1.14 20.71 -1.04
N GLU A 66 2.34 21.25 -1.22
CA GLU A 66 3.56 20.65 -0.64
C GLU A 66 3.49 20.59 0.89
N ARG A 67 3.00 21.66 1.54
CA ARG A 67 2.87 21.73 3.00
C ARG A 67 1.88 20.69 3.52
N GLU A 68 0.74 20.50 2.88
CA GLU A 68 -0.26 19.51 3.30
C GLU A 68 0.27 18.07 3.18
N VAL A 69 1.01 17.79 2.10
CA VAL A 69 1.68 16.49 1.90
C VAL A 69 2.74 16.26 2.99
N GLU A 70 3.55 17.28 3.31
CA GLU A 70 4.52 17.22 4.40
C GLU A 70 3.86 16.99 5.77
N LEU A 71 2.71 17.62 6.03
CA LEU A 71 1.98 17.44 7.29
C LEU A 71 1.45 16.02 7.41
N LEU A 72 0.88 15.44 6.36
CA LEU A 72 0.43 14.05 6.39
C LEU A 72 1.60 13.11 6.71
N PHE A 73 2.63 13.11 5.87
CA PHE A 73 3.77 12.20 6.05
C PHE A 73 4.61 12.50 7.31
N GLY A 74 4.63 13.75 7.77
CA GLY A 74 5.33 14.16 8.99
C GLY A 74 4.56 13.87 10.27
N ASN A 75 3.23 13.88 10.23
CA ASN A 75 2.36 13.58 11.37
C ASN A 75 2.08 12.07 11.50
N ASP A 76 2.02 11.33 10.39
CA ASP A 76 1.68 9.90 10.35
C ASP A 76 2.84 8.94 10.68
N ALA A 77 4.08 9.43 10.81
CA ALA A 77 5.20 8.61 11.30
C ALA A 77 5.20 8.44 12.84
N LYS A 78 4.21 8.98 13.54
CA LYS A 78 4.01 8.79 14.98
C LYS A 78 2.73 8.00 15.25
N SER A 79 2.79 6.69 15.07
CA SER A 79 1.91 5.72 15.73
C SER A 79 2.70 4.47 16.07
#